data_AF-A0A0R0GKV1-F1
#
_entry.id   AF-A0A0R0GKV1-F1
#
_cell.length_a   1.000
_cell.length_b   1.000
_cell.length_c   1.000
_cell.angle_alpha   90.00
_cell.angle_beta   90.00
_cell.angle_gamma   90.00
#
_symmetry.space_group_name_H-M   'P 1'
#
loop_
_entity.id
_entity.type
_entity.pdbx_description
1 polymer ?
#
loop_
_entity_poly.entity_id
_entity_poly.type
_entity_poly.pdbx_seq_one_letter_code
_entity_poly.pdbx_strand_id
1 'polypeptide(L)'
;MASDVAVKVISFIPNSLLQFHMLDLVYCLSSLLSSHQVEVATPCANALNLVISNLSATSEKAVMEALKETETSMRIVGNRKDFAEGAKKIEYFEETTLLLSTILWRWPPSRLPVGNDVILMKVLANIHTRTDSSIKLTLLKLYTSLSLCDSVARKRIEDGEVFPQMFVQAMGKSDPHAVRIEGFRLAQCLLYQRCIIESKGIKAIALLVKRCLIQIHTIKSGCYYRFEN
;
A
#
# COMPACT_ATOMS: atom_id res chain seq x y z
N MET A 1 19.06 -15.02 -9.01
CA MET A 1 19.39 -15.40 -10.41
C MET A 1 18.16 -15.83 -11.20
N ALA A 2 17.53 -16.99 -10.94
CA ALA A 2 16.36 -17.43 -11.70
C ALA A 2 15.13 -16.51 -11.50
N SER A 3 14.89 -16.08 -10.25
CA SER A 3 13.83 -15.12 -9.90
C SER A 3 14.01 -13.78 -10.64
N ASP A 4 15.21 -13.20 -10.61
CA ASP A 4 15.52 -11.93 -11.29
C ASP A 4 15.30 -12.01 -12.81
N VAL A 5 15.65 -13.15 -13.42
CA VAL A 5 15.38 -13.40 -14.85
C VAL A 5 13.87 -13.47 -15.10
N ALA A 6 13.11 -14.16 -14.24
CA ALA A 6 11.65 -14.22 -14.38
C ALA A 6 11.01 -12.82 -14.29
N VAL A 7 11.47 -11.96 -13.36
CA VAL A 7 10.99 -10.57 -13.28
C VAL A 7 11.31 -9.80 -14.55
N LYS A 8 12.54 -9.91 -15.06
CA LYS A 8 12.92 -9.25 -16.31
C LYS A 8 12.02 -9.71 -17.45
N VAL A 9 11.81 -11.01 -17.59
CA VAL A 9 10.91 -11.57 -18.62
C VAL A 9 9.51 -10.99 -18.48
N ILE A 10 8.91 -11.00 -17.29
CA ILE A 10 7.57 -10.41 -17.04
C ILE A 10 7.53 -8.92 -17.42
N SER A 11 8.59 -8.16 -17.12
CA SER A 11 8.66 -6.73 -17.44
C SER A 11 8.77 -6.42 -18.94
N PHE A 12 9.24 -7.38 -19.75
CA PHE A 12 9.37 -7.23 -21.20
C PHE A 12 8.21 -7.85 -21.99
N ILE A 13 7.42 -8.74 -21.38
CA ILE A 13 6.27 -9.36 -22.03
C ILE A 13 5.16 -8.31 -22.21
N PRO A 14 4.68 -8.06 -23.45
CA PRO A 14 3.51 -7.23 -23.68
C PRO A 14 2.31 -7.69 -22.85
N ASN A 15 1.57 -6.75 -22.26
CA ASN A 15 0.40 -7.05 -21.40
C ASN A 15 -0.62 -7.99 -22.07
N SER A 16 -0.77 -7.93 -23.39
CA SER A 16 -1.64 -8.83 -24.15
C SER A 16 -1.21 -10.30 -24.05
N LEU A 17 0.09 -10.57 -24.08
CA LEU A 17 0.65 -11.92 -23.92
C LEU A 17 0.63 -12.36 -22.46
N LEU A 18 0.87 -11.42 -21.54
CA LEU A 18 0.81 -11.67 -20.10
C LEU A 18 -0.58 -12.15 -19.66
N GLN A 19 -1.65 -11.63 -20.27
CA GLN A 19 -3.03 -11.99 -19.93
C GLN A 19 -3.32 -13.49 -20.07
N PHE A 20 -2.72 -14.19 -21.05
CA PHE A 20 -2.96 -15.63 -21.25
C PHE A 20 -2.36 -16.51 -20.16
N HIS A 21 -1.29 -16.07 -19.50
CA HIS A 21 -0.58 -16.82 -18.45
C HIS A 21 -0.70 -16.16 -17.07
N MET A 22 -1.57 -15.16 -16.95
CA MET A 22 -1.63 -14.29 -15.79
C MET A 22 -1.95 -15.04 -14.50
N LEU A 23 -2.90 -15.98 -14.54
CA LEU A 23 -3.28 -16.75 -13.36
C LEU A 23 -2.16 -17.67 -12.91
N ASP A 24 -1.55 -18.42 -13.84
CA ASP A 24 -0.42 -19.29 -13.52
C ASP A 24 0.74 -18.50 -12.90
N LEU A 25 1.04 -17.33 -13.47
CA LEU A 25 2.05 -16.42 -12.92
C LEU A 25 1.67 -15.94 -11.52
N VAL A 26 0.41 -15.56 -11.29
CA VAL A 26 -0.05 -15.14 -9.96
C VAL A 26 0.11 -16.28 -8.96
N TYR A 27 -0.34 -17.50 -9.25
CA TYR A 27 -0.17 -18.66 -8.36
C TYR A 27 1.31 -18.97 -8.08
N CYS A 28 2.15 -18.98 -9.11
CA CYS A 28 3.59 -19.24 -8.97
C CYS A 28 4.27 -18.15 -8.12
N LEU A 29 4.04 -16.87 -8.42
CA LEU A 29 4.66 -15.77 -7.67
C LEU A 29 4.14 -15.71 -6.23
N SER A 30 2.84 -15.90 -6.03
CA SER A 30 2.23 -15.95 -4.70
C SER A 30 2.76 -17.09 -3.83
N SER A 31 3.01 -18.26 -4.41
CA SER A 31 3.61 -19.37 -3.66
C SER A 31 5.08 -19.10 -3.29
N LEU A 32 5.86 -18.50 -4.20
CA LEU A 32 7.25 -18.13 -3.97
C LEU A 32 7.42 -16.97 -2.97
N LEU A 33 6.42 -16.11 -2.80
CA LEU A 33 6.41 -15.06 -1.78
C LEU A 33 6.48 -15.60 -0.34
N SER A 34 6.04 -16.83 -0.12
CA SER A 34 6.18 -17.53 1.17
C SER A 34 7.59 -18.04 1.43
N SER A 35 8.51 -17.94 0.48
CA SER A 35 9.90 -18.31 0.70
C SER A 35 10.54 -17.43 1.77
N HIS A 36 11.27 -18.05 2.70
CA HIS A 36 12.10 -17.32 3.67
C HIS A 36 13.33 -16.66 3.02
N GLN A 37 13.66 -17.03 1.78
CA GLN A 37 14.78 -16.46 1.03
C GLN A 37 14.39 -15.10 0.45
N VAL A 38 14.94 -14.04 1.01
CA VAL A 38 14.70 -12.65 0.60
C VAL A 38 15.04 -12.44 -0.89
N GLU A 39 16.10 -13.10 -1.38
CA GLU A 39 16.57 -13.05 -2.77
C GLU A 39 15.56 -13.63 -3.78
N VAL A 40 14.62 -14.46 -3.32
CA VAL A 40 13.53 -15.00 -4.14
C VAL A 40 12.26 -14.18 -3.92
N ALA A 41 11.91 -13.92 -2.66
CA ALA A 41 10.65 -13.28 -2.34
C ALA A 41 10.57 -11.81 -2.78
N THR A 42 11.67 -11.04 -2.71
CA THR A 42 11.72 -9.63 -3.16
C THR A 42 11.41 -9.48 -4.66
N PRO A 43 12.13 -10.15 -5.59
CA PRO A 43 11.80 -10.09 -7.01
C PRO A 43 10.39 -10.61 -7.32
N CYS A 44 9.93 -11.67 -6.64
CA CYS A 44 8.57 -12.17 -6.80
C CYS A 44 7.52 -11.13 -6.37
N ALA A 45 7.77 -10.38 -5.28
CA ALA A 45 6.88 -9.31 -4.83
C ALA A 45 6.77 -8.20 -5.87
N ASN A 46 7.91 -7.76 -6.42
CA ASN A 46 7.94 -6.73 -7.45
C ASN A 46 7.21 -7.19 -8.73
N ALA A 47 7.51 -8.40 -9.23
CA ALA A 47 6.84 -8.94 -10.41
C ALA A 47 5.32 -9.06 -10.21
N LEU A 48 4.88 -9.58 -9.06
CA LEU A 48 3.46 -9.70 -8.77
C LEU A 48 2.80 -8.32 -8.66
N ASN A 49 3.50 -7.33 -8.08
CA ASN A 49 3.01 -5.96 -8.01
C ASN A 49 2.84 -5.33 -9.41
N LEU A 50 3.77 -5.60 -10.34
CA LEU A 50 3.66 -5.19 -11.74
C LEU A 50 2.46 -5.85 -12.44
N VAL A 51 2.25 -7.15 -12.23
CA VAL A 51 1.10 -7.88 -12.78
C VAL A 51 -0.21 -7.27 -12.26
N ILE A 52 -0.34 -7.09 -10.94
CA ILE A 52 -1.56 -6.58 -10.31
C ILE A 52 -1.86 -5.14 -10.71
N SER A 53 -0.83 -4.31 -10.86
CA SER A 53 -0.97 -2.90 -11.25
C SER A 53 -1.44 -2.71 -12.69
N ASN A 54 -1.21 -3.70 -13.56
CA ASN A 54 -1.56 -3.66 -14.99
C ASN A 54 -2.75 -4.56 -15.35
N LEU A 55 -3.51 -5.02 -14.36
CA LEU A 55 -4.68 -5.85 -14.58
C LEU A 55 -5.75 -5.12 -15.39
N SER A 56 -6.30 -5.85 -16.35
CA SER A 56 -7.56 -5.47 -17.00
C SER A 56 -8.74 -5.68 -16.05
N ALA A 57 -9.84 -4.97 -16.27
CA ALA A 57 -11.09 -5.21 -15.55
C ALA A 57 -11.59 -6.66 -15.72
N THR A 58 -11.32 -7.28 -16.88
CA THR A 58 -11.72 -8.66 -17.20
C THR A 58 -10.96 -9.71 -16.40
N SER A 59 -9.69 -9.47 -16.06
CA SER A 59 -8.84 -10.42 -15.34
C SER A 59 -8.84 -10.19 -13.82
N GLU A 60 -9.29 -9.02 -13.36
CA GLU A 60 -9.22 -8.61 -11.96
C GLU A 60 -9.88 -9.62 -11.01
N LYS A 61 -11.12 -10.03 -11.29
CA LYS A 61 -11.84 -10.99 -10.43
C LYS A 61 -11.08 -12.31 -10.26
N ALA A 62 -10.60 -12.88 -11.35
CA ALA A 62 -9.89 -14.16 -11.31
C ALA A 62 -8.55 -14.05 -10.57
N VAL A 63 -7.81 -12.96 -10.77
CA VAL A 63 -6.56 -12.71 -10.04
C VAL A 63 -6.81 -12.49 -8.55
N MET A 64 -7.89 -11.79 -8.16
CA MET A 64 -8.22 -11.62 -6.74
C MET A 64 -8.59 -12.94 -6.06
N GLU A 65 -9.31 -13.84 -6.75
CA GLU A 65 -9.56 -15.19 -6.20
C GLU A 65 -8.27 -16.01 -6.08
N ALA A 66 -7.36 -15.95 -7.06
CA ALA A 66 -6.05 -16.62 -6.95
C ALA A 66 -5.22 -16.09 -5.77
N LEU A 67 -5.22 -14.76 -5.54
CA LEU A 67 -4.55 -14.13 -4.39
C LEU A 67 -5.19 -14.53 -3.05
N LYS A 68 -6.50 -14.77 -3.05
CA LYS A 68 -7.25 -15.27 -1.89
C LYS A 68 -6.89 -16.71 -1.56
N GLU A 69 -6.95 -17.59 -2.55
CA GLU A 69 -6.66 -19.02 -2.40
C GLU A 69 -5.22 -19.26 -1.92
N THR A 70 -4.30 -18.44 -2.39
CA THR A 70 -2.90 -18.46 -1.96
C THR A 70 -2.65 -17.73 -0.65
N GLU A 71 -3.66 -17.11 -0.04
CA GLU A 71 -3.57 -16.30 1.19
C GLU A 71 -2.46 -15.24 1.12
N THR A 72 -2.22 -14.68 -0.06
CA THR A 72 -1.03 -13.85 -0.35
C THR A 72 -0.90 -12.69 0.63
N SER A 73 -2.00 -11.97 0.90
CA SER A 73 -2.01 -10.84 1.84
C SER A 73 -1.65 -11.28 3.26
N MET A 74 -2.24 -12.36 3.76
CA MET A 74 -1.98 -12.87 5.11
C MET A 74 -0.56 -13.41 5.26
N ARG A 75 -0.01 -14.04 4.23
CA ARG A 75 1.39 -14.49 4.20
C ARG A 75 2.38 -13.33 4.24
N ILE A 76 2.13 -12.27 3.47
CA ILE A 76 2.95 -11.04 3.53
C ILE A 76 2.90 -10.43 4.93
N VAL A 77 1.70 -10.37 5.54
CA VAL A 77 1.52 -9.88 6.92
C VAL A 77 2.25 -10.76 7.94
N GLY A 78 2.16 -12.08 7.80
CA GLY A 78 2.85 -13.05 8.66
C GLY A 78 4.37 -12.89 8.59
N ASN A 79 4.94 -12.84 7.39
CA ASN A 79 6.39 -12.70 7.16
C ASN A 79 7.00 -11.41 7.72
N ARG A 80 6.17 -10.38 7.97
CA ARG A 80 6.59 -9.09 8.53
C ARG A 80 6.71 -9.10 10.05
N LYS A 81 6.06 -10.04 10.72
CA LYS A 81 6.15 -10.15 12.18
C LYS A 81 7.61 -10.40 12.61
N ASP A 82 8.38 -11.08 11.76
CA ASP A 82 9.83 -11.31 11.94
C ASP A 82 10.72 -10.10 11.57
N PHE A 83 10.20 -9.08 10.87
CA PHE A 83 11.02 -7.96 10.39
C PHE A 83 11.53 -7.09 11.56
N ALA A 84 10.84 -7.11 12.70
CA ALA A 84 11.23 -6.38 13.91
C ALA A 84 12.62 -6.82 14.45
N GLU A 85 13.10 -8.01 14.07
CA GLU A 85 14.36 -8.58 14.57
C GLU A 85 15.58 -8.23 13.69
N GLY A 86 15.44 -7.31 12.74
CA GLY A 86 16.56 -6.80 11.92
C GLY A 86 17.12 -7.81 10.91
N ALA A 87 16.51 -9.00 10.78
CA ALA A 87 17.04 -10.10 9.98
C ALA A 87 16.83 -9.94 8.46
N LYS A 88 15.87 -9.11 8.02
CA LYS A 88 15.49 -9.00 6.60
C LYS A 88 15.88 -7.64 6.02
N LYS A 89 16.27 -7.64 4.74
CA LYS A 89 16.74 -6.45 3.99
C LYS A 89 15.63 -5.39 3.84
N ILE A 90 16.00 -4.11 3.75
CA ILE A 90 15.05 -3.00 3.59
C ILE A 90 14.23 -3.14 2.31
N GLU A 91 14.85 -3.59 1.22
CA GLU A 91 14.21 -3.76 -0.08
C GLU A 91 13.08 -4.81 -0.01
N TYR A 92 13.28 -5.87 0.78
CA TYR A 92 12.22 -6.85 1.03
C TYR A 92 10.99 -6.21 1.67
N PHE A 93 11.22 -5.37 2.67
CA PHE A 93 10.14 -4.64 3.32
C PHE A 93 9.43 -3.74 2.32
N GLU A 94 10.15 -2.95 1.53
CA GLU A 94 9.54 -2.01 0.60
C GLU A 94 8.69 -2.73 -0.45
N GLU A 95 9.26 -3.72 -1.15
CA GLU A 95 8.57 -4.42 -2.24
C GLU A 95 7.34 -5.18 -1.76
N THR A 96 7.45 -5.90 -0.63
CA THR A 96 6.29 -6.61 -0.09
C THR A 96 5.25 -5.66 0.52
N THR A 97 5.63 -4.45 0.97
CA THR A 97 4.68 -3.47 1.51
C THR A 97 3.92 -2.84 0.35
N LEU A 98 4.63 -2.51 -0.71
CA LEU A 98 4.06 -1.93 -1.92
C LEU A 98 3.07 -2.91 -2.56
N LEU A 99 3.46 -4.19 -2.69
CA LEU A 99 2.56 -5.25 -3.13
C LEU A 99 1.30 -5.33 -2.25
N LEU A 100 1.45 -5.32 -0.92
CA LEU A 100 0.30 -5.33 -0.01
C LEU A 100 -0.59 -4.11 -0.22
N SER A 101 -0.01 -2.90 -0.33
CA SER A 101 -0.75 -1.67 -0.63
C SER A 101 -1.55 -1.79 -1.93
N THR A 102 -0.96 -2.34 -2.99
CA THR A 102 -1.62 -2.55 -4.29
C THR A 102 -2.76 -3.56 -4.18
N ILE A 103 -2.55 -4.70 -3.50
CA ILE A 103 -3.60 -5.71 -3.26
C ILE A 103 -4.77 -5.06 -2.50
N LEU A 104 -4.49 -4.37 -1.40
CA LEU A 104 -5.52 -3.71 -0.60
C LEU A 104 -6.26 -2.61 -1.38
N TRP A 105 -5.56 -1.91 -2.27
CA TRP A 105 -6.17 -0.89 -3.13
C TRP A 105 -7.21 -1.51 -4.05
N ARG A 106 -6.88 -2.62 -4.72
CA ARG A 106 -7.79 -3.28 -5.68
C ARG A 106 -8.80 -4.22 -5.03
N TRP A 107 -8.54 -4.72 -3.83
CA TRP A 107 -9.35 -5.78 -3.21
C TRP A 107 -9.92 -5.38 -1.84
N PRO A 108 -11.08 -4.69 -1.80
CA PRO A 108 -11.70 -4.19 -0.57
C PRO A 108 -11.86 -5.20 0.57
N PRO A 109 -12.27 -6.47 0.35
CA PRO A 109 -12.46 -7.45 1.42
C PRO A 109 -11.21 -7.71 2.27
N SER A 110 -10.01 -7.55 1.70
CA SER A 110 -8.75 -7.78 2.41
C SER A 110 -8.35 -6.65 3.38
N ARG A 111 -8.96 -5.46 3.25
CA ARG A 111 -8.57 -4.27 4.05
C ARG A 111 -8.85 -4.43 5.54
N LEU A 112 -10.02 -5.01 5.89
CA LEU A 112 -10.43 -5.18 7.28
C LEU A 112 -9.53 -6.16 8.07
N PRO A 113 -9.26 -7.39 7.62
CA PRO A 113 -8.40 -8.32 8.35
C PRO A 113 -6.96 -7.79 8.47
N VAL A 114 -6.41 -7.20 7.41
CA VAL A 114 -5.05 -6.63 7.44
C VAL A 114 -4.99 -5.39 8.35
N GLY A 115 -5.97 -4.48 8.26
CA GLY A 115 -6.03 -3.27 9.08
C GLY A 115 -6.22 -3.51 10.58
N ASN A 116 -6.78 -4.67 10.95
CA ASN A 116 -6.99 -5.09 12.33
C ASN A 116 -5.86 -5.97 12.89
N ASP A 117 -4.87 -6.38 12.10
CA ASP A 117 -3.71 -7.13 12.63
C ASP A 117 -2.88 -6.21 13.54
N VAL A 118 -2.99 -6.42 14.85
CA VAL A 118 -2.34 -5.59 15.88
C VAL A 118 -0.81 -5.67 15.78
N ILE A 119 -0.27 -6.83 15.42
CA ILE A 119 1.18 -7.04 15.35
C ILE A 119 1.73 -6.26 14.15
N LEU A 120 1.10 -6.39 12.99
CA LEU A 120 1.46 -5.61 11.80
C LEU A 120 1.47 -4.12 12.11
N MET A 121 0.42 -3.61 12.74
CA MET A 121 0.27 -2.17 12.99
C MET A 121 1.33 -1.65 13.96
N LYS A 122 1.73 -2.45 14.96
CA LYS A 122 2.88 -2.16 15.83
C LYS A 122 4.19 -2.12 15.04
N VAL A 123 4.42 -3.08 14.14
CA VAL A 123 5.61 -3.12 13.27
C VAL A 123 5.67 -1.88 12.38
N LEU A 124 4.57 -1.50 11.73
CA LEU A 124 4.50 -0.30 10.88
C LEU A 124 4.77 0.99 11.67
N ALA A 125 4.20 1.11 12.88
CA ALA A 125 4.44 2.26 13.76
C ALA A 125 5.90 2.38 14.19
N ASN A 126 6.58 1.25 14.47
CA ASN A 126 8.01 1.25 14.81
C ASN A 126 8.87 1.70 13.62
N ILE A 127 8.56 1.20 12.41
CA ILE A 127 9.30 1.53 11.19
C ILE A 127 9.12 3.00 10.79
N HIS A 128 7.99 3.62 11.12
CA HIS A 128 7.74 5.04 10.86
C HIS A 128 8.81 5.96 11.48
N THR A 129 9.48 5.55 12.56
CA THR A 129 10.56 6.32 13.19
C THR A 129 11.83 6.45 12.31
N ARG A 130 11.93 5.68 11.22
CA ARG A 130 13.05 5.74 10.28
C ARG A 130 12.93 6.95 9.36
N THR A 131 14.05 7.60 9.08
CA THR A 131 14.14 8.84 8.30
C THR A 131 14.14 8.63 6.78
N ASP A 132 14.08 7.38 6.30
CA ASP A 132 14.14 7.09 4.88
C ASP A 132 12.86 7.51 4.14
N SER A 133 13.01 8.30 3.08
CA SER A 133 11.92 8.79 2.26
C SER A 133 11.22 7.68 1.48
N SER A 134 11.92 6.62 1.05
CA SER A 134 11.32 5.51 0.29
C SER A 134 10.46 4.62 1.19
N ILE A 135 10.91 4.36 2.43
CA ILE A 135 10.11 3.70 3.46
C ILE A 135 8.87 4.54 3.77
N LYS A 136 9.04 5.84 4.01
CA LYS A 136 7.95 6.76 4.33
C LYS A 136 6.89 6.76 3.21
N LEU A 137 7.31 6.87 1.96
CA LEU A 137 6.41 6.80 0.80
C LEU A 137 5.62 5.49 0.78
N THR A 138 6.31 4.37 1.00
CA THR A 138 5.72 3.04 0.96
C THR A 138 4.72 2.80 2.09
N LEU A 139 5.02 3.27 3.30
CA LEU A 139 4.10 3.28 4.44
C LEU A 139 2.87 4.13 4.14
N LEU A 140 3.04 5.34 3.61
CA LEU A 140 1.92 6.22 3.27
C LEU A 140 0.99 5.56 2.26
N LYS A 141 1.51 4.94 1.20
CA LYS A 141 0.71 4.18 0.22
C LYS A 141 -0.10 3.05 0.88
N LEU A 142 0.52 2.29 1.79
CA LEU A 142 -0.17 1.23 2.52
C LEU A 142 -1.31 1.80 3.37
N TYR A 143 -1.03 2.86 4.13
CA TYR A 143 -2.03 3.53 4.94
C TYR A 143 -3.15 4.16 4.12
N THR A 144 -2.86 4.70 2.94
CA THR A 144 -3.90 5.17 2.00
C THR A 144 -4.82 4.01 1.62
N SER A 145 -4.29 2.86 1.21
CA SER A 145 -5.10 1.70 0.84
C SER A 145 -5.92 1.15 2.02
N LEU A 146 -5.37 1.16 3.23
CA LEU A 146 -6.09 0.76 4.45
C LEU A 146 -7.20 1.75 4.83
N SER A 147 -6.95 3.05 4.66
CA SER A 147 -7.88 4.11 5.01
C SER A 147 -9.10 4.18 4.10
N LEU A 148 -9.13 3.40 3.02
CA LEU A 148 -10.34 3.13 2.23
C LEU A 148 -11.36 2.24 2.97
N CYS A 149 -11.03 1.73 4.16
CA CYS A 149 -11.95 1.05 5.06
C CYS A 149 -12.23 1.92 6.29
N ASP A 150 -13.46 2.42 6.42
CA ASP A 150 -13.84 3.42 7.43
C ASP A 150 -13.60 2.99 8.87
N SER A 151 -13.79 1.71 9.18
CA SER A 151 -13.54 1.19 10.52
C SER A 151 -12.05 1.18 10.85
N VAL A 152 -11.20 0.85 9.88
CA VAL A 152 -9.74 0.90 10.03
C VAL A 152 -9.28 2.36 10.13
N ALA A 153 -9.77 3.23 9.25
CA ALA A 153 -9.44 4.66 9.25
C ALA A 153 -9.77 5.34 10.58
N ARG A 154 -11.01 5.14 11.09
CA ARG A 154 -11.45 5.70 12.37
C ARG A 154 -10.60 5.20 13.53
N LYS A 155 -10.40 3.88 13.63
CA LYS A 155 -9.55 3.28 14.67
C LYS A 155 -8.15 3.89 14.68
N ARG A 156 -7.53 4.10 13.51
CA ARG A 156 -6.18 4.68 13.41
C ARG A 156 -6.13 6.15 13.84
N ILE A 157 -7.20 6.90 13.59
CA ILE A 157 -7.34 8.29 14.05
C ILE A 157 -7.60 8.37 15.56
N GLU A 158 -8.38 7.43 16.10
CA GLU A 158 -8.75 7.37 17.52
C GLU A 158 -7.65 6.78 18.42
N ASP A 159 -6.79 5.90 17.88
CA ASP A 159 -5.67 5.24 18.59
C ASP A 159 -4.54 6.21 19.03
N GLY A 160 -4.64 7.51 18.69
CA GLY A 160 -3.72 8.56 19.16
C GLY A 160 -3.10 9.40 18.05
N GLU A 161 -2.13 10.25 18.43
CA GLU A 161 -1.60 11.27 17.52
C GLU A 161 -0.55 10.76 16.51
N VAL A 162 0.03 9.57 16.72
CA VAL A 162 1.15 9.07 15.90
C VAL A 162 0.77 8.99 14.42
N PHE A 163 -0.40 8.43 14.11
CA PHE A 163 -0.88 8.28 12.73
C PHE A 163 -1.23 9.64 12.07
N PRO A 164 -1.99 10.54 12.73
CA PRO A 164 -2.17 11.91 12.26
C PRO A 164 -0.87 12.68 12.03
N GLN A 165 0.06 12.63 12.98
CA GLN A 165 1.34 13.33 12.89
C GLN A 165 2.17 12.84 11.71
N MET A 166 2.20 11.52 11.46
CA MET A 166 2.93 10.92 10.33
C MET A 166 2.56 11.56 8.99
N PHE A 167 1.27 11.59 8.64
CA PHE A 167 0.87 12.10 7.33
C PHE A 167 0.96 13.63 7.27
N VAL A 168 0.80 14.32 8.41
CA VAL A 168 1.03 15.77 8.51
C VAL A 168 2.48 16.14 8.25
N GLN A 169 3.43 15.41 8.85
CA GLN A 169 4.86 15.61 8.61
C GLN A 169 5.23 15.34 7.15
N ALA A 170 4.69 14.27 6.56
CA ALA A 170 4.93 13.92 5.15
C ALA A 170 4.51 15.01 4.15
N MET A 171 3.53 15.85 4.51
CA MET A 171 3.09 16.99 3.69
C MET A 171 4.05 18.20 3.77
N GLY A 172 5.04 18.16 4.66
CA GLY A 172 6.03 19.21 4.86
C GLY A 172 6.91 19.46 3.64
N LYS A 173 7.37 20.70 3.46
CA LYS A 173 8.23 21.10 2.33
C LYS A 173 9.59 20.40 2.32
N SER A 174 10.03 19.87 3.47
CA SER A 174 11.28 19.13 3.64
C SER A 174 11.25 17.73 3.03
N ASP A 175 10.06 17.15 2.83
CA ASP A 175 9.93 15.82 2.25
C ASP A 175 9.94 15.85 0.71
N PRO A 176 10.43 14.79 0.04
CA PRO A 176 10.39 14.70 -1.42
C PRO A 176 8.98 14.84 -1.99
N HIS A 177 8.89 15.29 -3.25
CA HIS A 177 7.61 15.56 -3.90
C HIS A 177 6.64 14.36 -3.89
N ALA A 178 7.14 13.14 -4.13
CA ALA A 178 6.34 11.93 -4.11
C ALA A 178 5.74 11.61 -2.72
N VAL A 179 6.54 11.77 -1.66
CA VAL A 179 6.11 11.59 -0.26
C VAL A 179 5.00 12.58 0.08
N ARG A 180 5.19 13.85 -0.29
CA ARG A 180 4.19 14.90 -0.09
C ARG A 180 2.87 14.58 -0.79
N ILE A 181 2.91 14.21 -2.07
CA ILE A 181 1.69 13.83 -2.83
C ILE A 181 0.94 12.72 -2.10
N GLU A 182 1.65 11.69 -1.63
CA GLU A 182 1.01 10.57 -0.96
C GLU A 182 0.46 10.95 0.42
N GLY A 183 1.16 11.82 1.17
CA GLY A 183 0.66 12.40 2.42
C GLY A 183 -0.65 13.17 2.21
N PHE A 184 -0.73 13.99 1.15
CA PHE A 184 -1.97 14.67 0.77
C PHE A 184 -3.07 13.70 0.33
N ARG A 185 -2.72 12.64 -0.42
CA ARG A 185 -3.67 11.61 -0.87
C ARG A 185 -4.30 10.87 0.33
N LEU A 186 -3.48 10.48 1.30
CA LEU A 186 -3.96 9.86 2.54
C LEU A 186 -4.90 10.81 3.31
N ALA A 187 -4.49 12.07 3.47
CA ALA A 187 -5.31 13.06 4.16
C ALA A 187 -6.65 13.32 3.44
N GLN A 188 -6.66 13.34 2.11
CA GLN A 188 -7.88 13.41 1.30
C GLN A 188 -8.78 12.20 1.51
N CYS A 189 -8.21 10.99 1.53
CA CYS A 189 -8.94 9.75 1.78
C CYS A 189 -9.65 9.81 3.15
N LEU A 190 -8.95 10.24 4.20
CA LEU A 190 -9.50 10.34 5.55
C LEU A 190 -10.57 11.43 5.70
N LEU A 191 -10.46 12.53 4.95
CA LEU A 191 -11.50 13.56 4.88
C LEU A 191 -12.75 13.06 4.14
N TYR A 192 -12.57 12.32 3.05
CA TYR A 192 -13.67 11.73 2.29
C TYR A 192 -14.48 10.76 3.16
N GLN A 193 -13.79 9.92 3.93
CA GLN A 193 -14.41 9.01 4.91
C GLN A 193 -14.92 9.69 6.19
N ARG A 194 -14.94 11.04 6.24
CA ARG A 194 -15.37 11.88 7.38
C ARG A 194 -14.66 11.62 8.72
N CYS A 195 -13.65 10.76 8.75
CA CYS A 195 -12.97 10.32 9.97
C CYS A 195 -12.30 11.49 10.70
N ILE A 196 -11.72 12.43 9.95
CA ILE A 196 -11.04 13.60 10.51
C ILE A 196 -12.04 14.61 11.12
N ILE A 197 -13.23 14.75 10.54
CA ILE A 197 -14.24 15.74 10.98
C ILE A 197 -14.92 15.29 12.27
N GLU A 198 -15.17 13.99 12.40
CA GLU A 198 -15.84 13.40 13.55
C GLU A 198 -14.90 13.19 14.76
N SER A 199 -13.60 13.07 14.52
CA SER A 199 -12.62 12.95 15.60
C SER A 199 -12.49 14.26 16.40
N LYS A 200 -12.66 14.17 17.73
CA LYS A 200 -12.73 15.33 18.62
C LYS A 200 -11.45 16.19 18.68
N GLY A 201 -10.31 15.70 18.17
CA GLY A 201 -9.00 16.38 18.20
C GLY A 201 -8.48 16.95 16.88
N ILE A 202 -9.02 16.56 15.71
CA ILE A 202 -8.34 16.78 14.41
C ILE A 202 -8.98 17.90 13.58
N LYS A 203 -9.86 18.75 14.15
CA LYS A 203 -10.47 19.88 13.41
C LYS A 203 -9.43 20.83 12.80
N ALA A 204 -8.31 21.08 13.48
CA ALA A 204 -7.23 21.94 12.96
C ALA A 204 -6.51 21.31 11.76
N ILE A 205 -6.19 20.01 11.84
CA ILE A 205 -5.61 19.26 10.73
C ILE A 205 -6.63 19.16 9.58
N ALA A 206 -7.92 18.99 9.86
CA ALA A 206 -8.98 19.02 8.85
C ALA A 206 -8.97 20.32 8.04
N LEU A 207 -8.86 21.46 8.73
CA LEU A 207 -8.80 22.78 8.10
C LEU A 207 -7.51 22.97 7.31
N LEU A 208 -6.36 22.53 7.84
CA LEU A 208 -5.07 22.58 7.15
C LEU A 208 -5.07 21.72 5.89
N VAL A 209 -5.52 20.47 6.00
CA VAL A 209 -5.64 19.54 4.86
C VAL A 209 -6.62 20.11 3.84
N LYS A 210 -7.80 20.61 4.26
CA LYS A 210 -8.76 21.22 3.34
C LYS A 210 -8.14 22.42 2.61
N ARG A 211 -7.40 23.30 3.29
CA ARG A 211 -6.66 24.41 2.67
C ARG A 211 -5.61 23.93 1.67
N CYS A 212 -4.82 22.93 2.03
CA CYS A 212 -3.79 22.40 1.14
C CYS A 212 -4.37 21.63 -0.05
N LEU A 213 -5.46 20.90 0.12
CA LEU A 213 -6.13 20.18 -0.97
C LEU A 213 -6.75 21.14 -1.98
N ILE A 214 -7.28 22.27 -1.55
CA ILE A 214 -7.74 23.34 -2.45
C ILE A 214 -6.56 23.82 -3.32
N GLN A 215 -5.39 24.06 -2.72
CA GLN A 215 -4.19 24.45 -3.46
C GLN A 215 -3.72 23.38 -4.46
N ILE A 216 -3.86 22.08 -4.14
CA ILE A 216 -3.48 20.97 -5.03
C ILE A 216 -4.50 20.77 -6.15
N HIS A 217 -5.80 20.94 -5.89
CA HIS A 217 -6.83 20.86 -6.94
C HIS A 217 -6.64 21.94 -7.99
N THR A 218 -6.16 23.14 -7.62
CA THR A 218 -5.77 24.19 -8.56
C THR A 218 -4.59 23.78 -9.46
N ILE A 219 -3.77 22.82 -9.03
CA ILE A 219 -2.61 22.30 -9.78
C ILE A 219 -2.98 21.05 -10.60
N LYS A 220 -4.03 20.30 -10.21
CA LYS A 220 -4.41 19.00 -10.78
C LYS A 220 -5.67 18.97 -11.64
N SER A 221 -6.25 20.10 -12.03
CA SER A 221 -7.32 20.18 -13.04
C SER A 221 -6.95 19.59 -14.42
N GLY A 222 -5.76 18.99 -14.58
CA GLY A 222 -5.37 18.11 -15.69
C GLY A 222 -5.42 16.59 -15.44
N CYS A 223 -5.91 16.06 -14.30
CA CYS A 223 -6.04 14.60 -14.09
C CYS A 223 -7.37 14.20 -13.44
N TYR A 224 -8.28 13.67 -14.27
CA TYR A 224 -9.56 13.05 -13.89
C TYR A 224 -9.35 11.90 -12.88
N TYR A 225 -9.92 12.04 -11.69
CA TYR A 225 -10.38 10.89 -10.90
C TYR A 225 -11.89 10.83 -10.98
N ARG A 226 -12.41 9.88 -11.78
CA ARG A 226 -13.81 9.48 -11.78
C ARG A 226 -14.00 8.57 -10.56
N PHE A 227 -14.61 9.09 -9.50
CA PHE A 227 -15.24 8.25 -8.48
C PHE A 227 -16.66 7.97 -8.98
N GLU A 228 -16.94 6.72 -9.36
CA GLU A 228 -18.29 6.27 -9.69
C GLU A 228 -19.07 6.09 -8.38
N ASN A 229 -20.21 6.78 -8.32
CA ASN A 229 -21.38 6.73 -7.41
C ASN A 229 -21.23 6.05 -6.03
#